data_AF-A0A537ZN38-F1
#
_entry.id   AF-A0A537ZN38-F1
#
_cell.length_a   1.000
_cell.length_b   1.000
_cell.length_c   1.000
_cell.angle_alpha   90.00
_cell.angle_beta   90.00
_cell.angle_gamma   90.00
#
_symmetry.space_group_name_H-M   'P 1'
#
loop_
_entity.id
_entity.type
_entity.pdbx_description
1 polymer ?
#
loop_
_entity_poly.entity_id
_entity_poly.type
_entity_poly.pdbx_seq_one_letter_code
_entity_poly.pdbx_strand_id
1 'polypeptide(L)'
;DDPGSAGGGVSFSSSSDSAGSSGGSFGVDSQGGEDVVVDVAGAVSEPGVYRLPAGSRVNDAVQRAGGATARAAVQAINLAARLSDGQQVVVPSTVRGGAMVAGGSGTAADASEGPISIGTATVTELDTIEGIGPVTAQNIIDFRDQHGGISSVDQLDQIDGIGPATMDALRARLQP
;
A
#
# COMPACT_ATOMS: atom_id res chain seq x y z
N ASP A 1 77.60 -28.57 -15.17
CA ASP A 1 76.29 -28.32 -15.80
C ASP A 1 75.34 -29.40 -15.31
N ASP A 2 74.48 -29.06 -14.35
CA ASP A 2 73.29 -29.82 -13.95
C ASP A 2 72.42 -28.89 -13.08
N PRO A 3 71.21 -28.50 -13.52
CA PRO A 3 70.21 -27.95 -12.60
C PRO A 3 68.97 -28.85 -12.53
N GLY A 4 68.93 -29.70 -11.50
CA GLY A 4 67.74 -30.44 -11.07
C GLY A 4 66.83 -29.63 -10.13
N SER A 5 65.54 -29.62 -10.46
CA SER A 5 64.41 -29.04 -9.70
C SER A 5 64.19 -29.68 -8.33
N ALA A 6 63.69 -28.91 -7.34
CA ALA A 6 62.50 -29.24 -6.53
C ALA A 6 62.24 -28.17 -5.45
N GLY A 7 60.96 -27.88 -5.20
CA GLY A 7 60.48 -26.81 -4.32
C GLY A 7 60.62 -27.07 -2.82
N GLY A 8 60.44 -25.99 -2.05
CA GLY A 8 60.33 -25.98 -0.60
C GLY A 8 59.39 -24.85 -0.17
N GLY A 9 58.32 -25.23 0.53
CA GLY A 9 57.22 -24.35 0.93
C GLY A 9 57.64 -23.27 1.92
N VAL A 10 57.01 -22.11 1.79
CA VAL A 10 57.04 -21.05 2.79
C VAL A 10 55.86 -21.25 3.74
N SER A 11 56.18 -21.67 4.96
CA SER A 11 55.28 -21.61 6.11
C SER A 11 55.37 -20.21 6.71
N PHE A 12 54.24 -19.50 6.78
CA PHE A 12 54.13 -18.32 7.62
C PHE A 12 53.23 -18.66 8.82
N SER A 13 53.87 -18.90 9.96
CA SER A 13 53.20 -18.84 11.24
C SER A 13 53.18 -17.37 11.67
N SER A 14 52.02 -16.73 11.55
CA SER A 14 51.79 -15.42 12.19
C SER A 14 50.76 -15.60 13.29
N SER A 15 51.26 -15.84 14.50
CA SER A 15 50.55 -15.46 15.73
C SER A 15 50.79 -13.97 15.95
N SER A 16 49.72 -13.19 16.01
CA SER A 16 49.64 -11.98 16.85
C SER A 16 48.18 -11.56 16.95
N ASP A 17 47.68 -11.78 18.17
CA ASP A 17 46.67 -11.04 18.92
C ASP A 17 45.80 -10.02 18.16
N SER A 18 44.49 -10.27 18.20
CA SER A 18 43.49 -9.21 18.12
C SER A 18 42.46 -9.43 19.21
N ALA A 19 42.62 -8.64 20.27
CA ALA A 19 41.58 -8.35 21.23
C ALA A 19 40.39 -7.70 20.51
N GLY A 20 39.18 -8.17 20.86
CA GLY A 20 37.95 -7.40 20.82
C GLY A 20 37.43 -7.00 19.44
N SER A 21 36.45 -7.73 18.93
CA SER A 21 35.23 -7.06 18.49
C SER A 21 34.08 -8.07 18.45
N SER A 22 33.18 -7.91 19.41
CA SER A 22 31.75 -8.02 19.19
C SER A 22 31.32 -9.20 18.33
N GLY A 23 31.30 -10.38 18.96
CA GLY A 23 30.20 -11.30 18.71
C GLY A 23 28.92 -10.55 19.09
N GLY A 24 28.40 -9.78 18.14
CA GLY A 24 27.07 -9.21 18.19
C GLY A 24 26.12 -10.37 18.30
N SER A 25 25.85 -10.79 19.54
CA SER A 25 24.55 -11.32 19.87
C SER A 25 23.60 -10.25 19.40
N PHE A 26 22.99 -10.46 18.23
CA PHE A 26 21.72 -9.83 17.90
C PHE A 26 20.72 -10.41 18.89
N GLY A 27 20.86 -9.99 20.17
CA GLY A 27 19.72 -9.83 21.02
C GLY A 27 18.93 -8.75 20.31
N VAL A 28 18.06 -9.20 19.40
CA VAL A 28 16.89 -8.43 19.03
C VAL A 28 16.27 -8.13 20.37
N ASP A 29 16.48 -6.90 20.80
CA ASP A 29 15.70 -6.30 21.83
C ASP A 29 14.26 -6.60 21.44
N SER A 30 13.65 -7.51 22.20
CA SER A 30 12.21 -7.68 22.26
C SER A 30 11.65 -6.39 22.87
N GLN A 31 11.82 -5.28 22.16
CA GLN A 31 10.99 -4.10 22.27
C GLN A 31 9.66 -4.52 21.68
N GLY A 32 8.66 -4.66 22.57
CA GLY A 32 7.29 -5.01 22.25
C GLY A 32 6.66 -4.00 21.31
N GLY A 33 6.98 -4.13 20.03
CA GLY A 33 6.24 -3.53 18.95
C GLY A 33 5.01 -4.39 18.73
N GLU A 34 3.84 -3.80 18.98
CA GLU A 34 2.53 -4.44 18.86
C GLU A 34 2.45 -5.24 17.55
N ASP A 35 2.07 -6.52 17.63
CA ASP A 35 1.95 -7.33 16.42
C ASP A 35 0.94 -6.68 15.46
N VAL A 36 1.35 -6.44 14.22
CA VAL A 36 0.47 -5.97 13.16
C VAL A 36 -0.22 -7.16 12.50
N VAL A 37 -1.53 -7.03 12.31
CA VAL A 37 -2.37 -7.98 11.58
C VAL A 37 -2.56 -7.45 10.17
N VAL A 38 -2.16 -8.23 9.17
CA VAL A 38 -2.29 -7.85 7.76
C VAL A 38 -3.00 -8.94 6.98
N ASP A 39 -3.80 -8.54 6.00
CA ASP A 39 -4.44 -9.45 5.05
C ASP A 39 -3.58 -9.55 3.78
N VAL A 40 -3.14 -10.76 3.43
CA VAL A 40 -2.35 -11.00 2.21
C VAL A 40 -3.22 -11.72 1.19
N ALA A 41 -3.46 -11.08 0.05
CA ALA A 41 -4.33 -11.59 -0.99
C ALA A 41 -3.64 -11.60 -2.36
N GLY A 42 -4.21 -12.35 -3.31
CA GLY A 42 -3.73 -12.39 -4.71
C GLY A 42 -2.79 -13.56 -5.01
N ALA A 43 -1.75 -13.32 -5.79
CA ALA A 43 -0.87 -14.33 -6.35
C ALA A 43 0.19 -14.87 -5.34
N VAL A 44 -0.22 -15.19 -4.12
CA VAL A 44 0.59 -15.82 -3.07
C VAL A 44 0.19 -17.28 -2.87
N SER A 45 1.05 -18.09 -2.26
CA SER A 45 0.78 -19.53 -2.07
C SER A 45 -0.39 -19.77 -1.12
N GLU A 46 -0.42 -19.05 0.00
CA GLU A 46 -1.47 -19.15 1.02
C GLU A 46 -1.99 -17.74 1.32
N PRO A 47 -3.04 -17.28 0.63
CA PRO A 47 -3.67 -16.01 0.98
C PRO A 47 -4.42 -16.13 2.30
N GLY A 48 -4.41 -15.07 3.08
CA GLY A 48 -5.07 -15.02 4.39
C GLY A 48 -4.50 -13.94 5.30
N VAL A 49 -4.97 -13.95 6.55
CA VAL A 49 -4.59 -12.97 7.56
C VAL A 49 -3.41 -13.49 8.38
N TYR A 50 -2.36 -12.67 8.47
CA TYR A 50 -1.12 -13.00 9.17
C TYR A 50 -0.80 -11.98 10.25
N ARG A 51 -0.27 -12.48 11.36
CA ARG A 51 0.27 -11.67 12.46
C ARG A 51 1.78 -11.58 12.33
N LEU A 52 2.29 -10.36 12.19
CA LEU A 52 3.72 -10.06 12.06
C LEU A 52 4.15 -9.04 13.12
N PRO A 53 5.44 -9.02 13.53
CA PRO A 53 5.95 -7.99 14.42
C PRO A 53 5.77 -6.58 13.86
N ALA A 54 5.51 -5.57 14.70
CA ALA A 54 5.50 -4.18 14.23
C ALA A 54 6.80 -3.81 13.51
N GLY A 55 6.65 -3.05 12.41
CA GLY A 55 7.79 -2.66 11.57
C GLY A 55 8.18 -3.71 10.53
N SER A 56 7.48 -4.85 10.47
CA SER A 56 7.58 -5.81 9.37
C SER A 56 7.26 -5.14 8.04
N ARG A 57 7.88 -5.63 6.97
CA ARG A 57 7.69 -5.11 5.62
C ARG A 57 6.80 -6.01 4.79
N VAL A 58 6.33 -5.50 3.66
CA VAL A 58 5.51 -6.26 2.70
C VAL A 58 6.19 -7.58 2.28
N ASN A 59 7.52 -7.62 2.14
CA ASN A 59 8.23 -8.87 1.85
C ASN A 59 8.02 -9.94 2.94
N ASP A 60 7.98 -9.54 4.21
CA ASP A 60 7.86 -10.47 5.34
C ASP A 60 6.47 -11.09 5.36
N ALA A 61 5.43 -10.30 5.07
CA ALA A 61 4.06 -10.81 4.92
C ALA A 61 3.92 -11.78 3.73
N VAL A 62 4.51 -11.45 2.58
CA VAL A 62 4.48 -12.33 1.40
C VAL A 62 5.24 -13.64 1.66
N GLN A 63 6.37 -13.59 2.37
CA GLN A 63 7.08 -14.81 2.78
C GLN A 63 6.25 -15.66 3.76
N ARG A 64 5.56 -15.01 4.70
CA ARG A 64 4.69 -15.69 5.67
C ARG A 64 3.46 -16.33 5.01
N ALA A 65 2.98 -15.75 3.91
CA ALA A 65 1.96 -16.29 3.01
C ALA A 65 2.46 -17.42 2.08
N GLY A 66 3.58 -18.08 2.43
CA GLY A 66 4.16 -19.17 1.63
C GLY A 66 4.89 -18.70 0.36
N GLY A 67 5.22 -17.41 0.27
CA GLY A 67 5.94 -16.82 -0.85
C GLY A 67 5.06 -16.42 -2.02
N ALA A 68 5.64 -15.62 -2.92
CA ALA A 68 4.99 -15.22 -4.14
C ALA A 68 4.98 -16.38 -5.16
N THR A 69 3.84 -16.63 -5.80
CA THR A 69 3.74 -17.68 -6.83
C THR A 69 4.55 -17.33 -8.08
N ALA A 70 4.80 -18.29 -8.98
CA ALA A 70 5.47 -18.03 -10.26
C ALA A 70 4.74 -17.03 -11.18
N ARG A 71 3.46 -16.80 -10.90
CA ARG A 71 2.63 -15.81 -11.60
C ARG A 71 2.55 -14.49 -10.84
N ALA A 72 3.20 -14.33 -9.69
CA ALA A 72 3.16 -13.10 -8.93
C ALA A 72 3.97 -11.99 -9.61
N ALA A 73 3.36 -10.82 -9.74
CA ALA A 73 4.01 -9.60 -10.16
C ALA A 73 4.61 -8.88 -8.94
N VAL A 74 5.58 -9.52 -8.27
CA VAL A 74 6.26 -8.94 -7.10
C VAL A 74 6.93 -7.60 -7.38
N GLN A 75 7.30 -7.35 -8.64
CA GLN A 75 7.88 -6.07 -9.09
C GLN A 75 6.85 -4.94 -9.17
N ALA A 76 5.55 -5.25 -9.20
CA ALA A 76 4.49 -4.24 -9.21
C ALA A 76 4.15 -3.71 -7.81
N ILE A 77 4.81 -4.22 -6.76
CA ILE A 77 4.51 -3.88 -5.36
C ILE A 77 5.79 -3.38 -4.69
N ASN A 78 5.65 -2.40 -3.80
CA ASN A 78 6.75 -1.96 -2.95
C ASN A 78 6.97 -2.97 -1.81
N LEU A 79 7.77 -4.01 -2.06
CA LEU A 79 8.13 -5.03 -1.06
C LEU A 79 8.84 -4.46 0.17
N ALA A 80 9.47 -3.27 0.03
CA ALA A 80 10.16 -2.60 1.11
C ALA A 80 9.24 -1.71 1.96
N ALA A 81 7.98 -1.50 1.57
CA ALA A 81 7.05 -0.71 2.37
C ALA A 81 6.84 -1.36 3.75
N ARG A 82 6.77 -0.53 4.80
CA ARG A 82 6.40 -0.97 6.14
C ARG A 82 4.91 -1.33 6.16
N LEU A 83 4.59 -2.35 6.93
CA LEU A 83 3.23 -2.78 7.18
C LEU A 83 2.65 -2.05 8.39
N SER A 84 1.40 -1.62 8.25
CA SER A 84 0.57 -1.10 9.32
C SER A 84 -0.47 -2.14 9.74
N ASP A 85 -0.96 -2.05 10.98
CA ASP A 85 -2.06 -2.89 11.44
C ASP A 85 -3.34 -2.66 10.62
N GLY A 86 -4.05 -3.74 10.29
CA GLY A 86 -5.23 -3.72 9.44
C GLY A 86 -4.95 -3.50 7.95
N GLN A 87 -3.67 -3.43 7.52
CA GLN A 87 -3.33 -3.18 6.12
C GLN A 87 -3.55 -4.43 5.25
N GLN A 88 -4.11 -4.23 4.06
CA GLN A 88 -4.22 -5.27 3.03
C GLN A 88 -3.06 -5.18 2.03
N VAL A 89 -2.45 -6.33 1.74
CA VAL A 89 -1.39 -6.51 0.75
C VAL A 89 -1.92 -7.38 -0.38
N VAL A 90 -2.22 -6.75 -1.52
CA VAL A 90 -2.67 -7.46 -2.72
C VAL A 90 -1.48 -7.69 -3.64
N VAL A 91 -1.18 -8.95 -3.93
CA VAL A 91 -0.14 -9.36 -4.88
C VAL A 91 -0.76 -9.58 -6.25
N PRO A 92 -0.55 -8.68 -7.24
CA PRO A 92 -1.10 -8.88 -8.57
C PRO A 92 -0.44 -10.06 -9.26
N SER A 93 -1.18 -10.75 -10.13
CA SER A 93 -0.62 -11.80 -10.99
C SER A 93 -0.19 -11.24 -12.35
N THR A 94 1.00 -11.60 -12.84
CA THR A 94 1.37 -11.43 -14.24
C THR A 94 0.50 -12.36 -15.11
N VAL A 95 -0.47 -11.78 -15.82
CA VAL A 95 -1.13 -12.48 -16.92
C VAL A 95 -0.11 -12.57 -18.05
N ARG A 96 0.33 -13.79 -18.38
CA ARG A 96 1.14 -14.04 -19.57
C ARG A 96 0.23 -13.89 -20.80
N GLY A 97 0.15 -12.68 -21.33
CA GLY A 97 -0.60 -12.34 -22.54
C GLY A 97 -1.37 -11.04 -22.39
N GLY A 98 -0.68 -9.92 -22.61
CA GLY A 98 -1.30 -8.60 -22.62
C GLY A 98 -0.23 -7.54 -22.47
N ALA A 99 0.09 -6.87 -23.56
CA ALA A 99 1.05 -5.79 -23.62
C ALA A 99 0.76 -4.72 -22.56
N MET A 100 1.83 -4.04 -22.18
CA MET A 100 1.84 -2.80 -21.41
C MET A 100 0.71 -1.87 -21.88
N VAL A 101 -0.21 -1.54 -20.97
CA VAL A 101 -0.85 -0.21 -20.99
C VAL A 101 -0.18 0.57 -19.86
N ALA A 102 0.71 1.45 -20.26
CA ALA A 102 1.13 2.56 -19.44
C ALA A 102 -0.11 3.41 -19.11
N GLY A 103 -0.30 3.73 -17.83
CA GLY A 103 -1.21 4.78 -17.37
C GLY A 103 -2.68 4.39 -17.38
N GLY A 104 -3.21 4.11 -16.19
CA GLY A 104 -4.65 3.92 -16.01
C GLY A 104 -4.96 3.26 -14.69
N SER A 105 -5.12 4.09 -13.67
CA SER A 105 -5.90 3.74 -12.48
C SER A 105 -7.23 3.10 -12.92
N GLY A 106 -7.53 1.93 -12.38
CA GLY A 106 -8.76 1.18 -12.67
C GLY A 106 -8.47 -0.33 -12.65
N THR A 107 -9.12 -1.16 -11.84
CA THR A 107 -10.48 -1.02 -11.30
C THR A 107 -10.64 -2.03 -10.17
N ALA A 108 -11.02 -1.59 -8.97
CA ALA A 108 -11.98 -2.37 -8.21
C ALA A 108 -13.34 -2.04 -8.84
N ALA A 109 -13.78 -2.91 -9.74
CA ALA A 109 -15.16 -2.95 -10.17
C ALA A 109 -16.00 -3.40 -8.97
N ASP A 110 -16.47 -2.42 -8.21
CA ASP A 110 -17.75 -2.51 -7.53
C ASP A 110 -18.49 -1.21 -7.82
N ALA A 111 -18.90 -1.06 -9.08
CA ALA A 111 -20.05 -0.24 -9.43
C ALA A 111 -21.32 -1.04 -9.05
N SER A 112 -21.41 -1.45 -7.79
CA SER A 112 -22.65 -1.21 -7.07
C SER A 112 -22.81 0.30 -7.03
N GLU A 113 -24.00 0.80 -7.30
CA GLU A 113 -24.42 2.19 -7.08
C GLU A 113 -24.34 2.54 -5.58
N GLY A 114 -23.14 2.50 -5.02
CA GLY A 114 -22.85 2.87 -3.65
C GLY A 114 -22.89 4.39 -3.52
N PRO A 115 -23.36 4.91 -2.37
CA PRO A 115 -23.43 6.34 -2.17
C PRO A 115 -22.03 6.97 -2.24
N ILE A 116 -21.92 8.03 -3.03
CA ILE A 116 -20.71 8.84 -3.19
C ILE A 116 -20.45 9.54 -1.86
N SER A 117 -19.27 9.37 -1.27
CA SER A 117 -18.92 10.02 0.00
C SER A 117 -18.61 11.49 -0.22
N ILE A 118 -19.37 12.37 0.42
CA ILE A 118 -19.25 13.83 0.26
C ILE A 118 -17.86 14.38 0.65
N GLY A 119 -17.19 13.76 1.62
CA GLY A 119 -15.85 14.16 2.06
C GLY A 119 -14.74 13.79 1.08
N THR A 120 -14.91 12.72 0.29
CA THR A 120 -13.87 12.21 -0.62
C THR A 120 -14.22 12.38 -2.09
N ALA A 121 -15.44 12.81 -2.40
CA ALA A 121 -15.91 13.02 -3.75
C ALA A 121 -15.05 14.06 -4.48
N THR A 122 -14.74 13.76 -5.73
CA THR A 122 -14.06 14.66 -6.67
C THR A 122 -15.06 15.51 -7.44
N VAL A 123 -14.58 16.60 -8.05
CA VAL A 123 -15.41 17.49 -8.89
C VAL A 123 -16.14 16.70 -9.98
N THR A 124 -15.48 15.72 -10.59
CA THR A 124 -16.07 14.89 -11.64
C THR A 124 -17.17 13.97 -11.12
N GLU A 125 -17.02 13.43 -9.91
CA GLU A 125 -18.05 12.60 -9.27
C GLU A 125 -19.27 13.45 -8.88
N LEU A 126 -19.05 14.67 -8.40
CA LEU A 126 -20.13 15.60 -8.06
C LEU A 126 -20.86 16.11 -9.33
N ASP A 127 -20.13 16.37 -10.42
CA ASP A 127 -20.67 16.80 -11.72
C ASP A 127 -21.55 15.73 -12.39
N THR A 128 -21.35 14.45 -12.04
CA THR A 128 -22.23 13.37 -12.55
C THR A 128 -23.64 13.39 -11.94
N ILE A 129 -23.89 14.21 -10.91
CA ILE A 129 -25.17 14.31 -10.22
C ILE A 129 -26.08 15.30 -10.96
N GLU A 130 -27.29 14.86 -11.28
CA GLU A 130 -28.29 15.69 -11.95
C GLU A 130 -28.61 16.95 -11.13
N GLY A 131 -28.35 18.12 -11.72
CA GLY A 131 -28.52 19.43 -11.06
C GLY A 131 -27.28 19.98 -10.35
N ILE A 132 -26.14 19.28 -10.40
CA ILE A 132 -24.82 19.84 -10.04
C ILE A 132 -24.09 20.23 -11.31
N GLY A 133 -23.76 21.51 -11.42
CA GLY A 133 -22.86 22.00 -12.45
C GLY A 133 -21.42 22.11 -11.95
N PRO A 134 -20.46 22.35 -12.85
CA PRO A 134 -19.04 22.47 -12.50
C PRO A 134 -18.78 23.57 -11.46
N VAL A 135 -19.58 24.64 -11.46
CA VAL A 135 -19.50 25.73 -10.47
C VAL A 135 -19.89 25.26 -9.08
N THR A 136 -21.01 24.53 -8.96
CA THR A 136 -21.48 24.00 -7.68
C THR A 136 -20.54 22.92 -7.16
N ALA A 137 -20.04 22.04 -8.04
CA ALA A 137 -19.05 21.02 -7.67
C ALA A 137 -17.75 21.64 -7.13
N GLN A 138 -17.28 22.74 -7.74
CA GLN A 138 -16.12 23.48 -7.25
C GLN A 138 -16.38 24.07 -5.85
N ASN A 139 -17.54 24.69 -5.64
CA ASN A 139 -17.93 25.28 -4.36
C ASN A 139 -17.98 24.25 -3.22
N ILE A 140 -18.37 23.00 -3.52
CA ILE A 140 -18.35 21.90 -2.54
C ILE A 140 -16.94 21.55 -2.09
N ILE A 141 -15.98 21.53 -3.03
CA ILE A 141 -14.57 21.28 -2.72
C ILE A 141 -13.99 22.45 -1.91
N ASP A 142 -14.26 23.69 -2.31
CA ASP A 142 -13.82 24.88 -1.58
C ASP A 142 -14.40 24.92 -0.16
N PHE A 143 -15.68 24.57 0.01
CA PHE A 143 -16.33 24.48 1.31
C PHE A 143 -15.68 23.40 2.19
N ARG A 144 -15.38 22.23 1.61
CA ARG A 144 -14.67 21.14 2.30
C ARG A 144 -13.29 21.58 2.79
N ASP A 145 -12.50 22.23 1.94
CA ASP A 145 -11.15 22.68 2.28
C ASP A 145 -11.18 23.77 3.38
N GLN A 146 -12.18 24.66 3.35
CA GLN A 146 -12.35 25.70 4.36
C GLN A 146 -12.83 25.17 5.72
N HIS A 147 -13.70 24.15 5.72
CA HIS A 147 -14.29 23.58 6.94
C HIS A 147 -13.56 22.34 7.45
N GLY A 148 -12.50 21.89 6.76
CA GLY A 148 -11.72 20.70 7.13
C GLY A 148 -12.46 19.38 6.91
N GLY A 149 -13.49 19.38 6.05
CA GLY A 149 -14.36 18.24 5.80
C GLY A 149 -15.84 18.62 5.77
N ILE A 150 -16.66 17.73 5.23
CA ILE A 150 -18.11 17.80 5.31
C ILE A 150 -18.57 16.54 6.04
N SER A 151 -19.18 16.69 7.22
CA SER A 151 -19.63 15.59 8.08
C SER A 151 -21.11 15.27 7.88
N SER A 152 -21.85 16.08 7.13
CA SER A 152 -23.28 15.90 6.92
C SER A 152 -23.74 16.52 5.61
N VAL A 153 -24.66 15.83 4.92
CA VAL A 153 -25.23 16.29 3.65
C VAL A 153 -25.95 17.64 3.81
N ASP A 154 -26.53 17.92 4.98
CA ASP A 154 -27.17 19.21 5.29
C ASP A 154 -26.22 20.41 5.25
N GLN A 155 -24.90 20.22 5.36
CA GLN A 155 -23.94 21.33 5.23
C GLN A 155 -23.85 21.86 3.79
N LEU A 156 -24.29 21.08 2.80
CA LEU A 156 -24.39 21.52 1.42
C LEU A 156 -25.44 22.62 1.21
N ASP A 157 -26.42 22.74 2.09
CA ASP A 157 -27.42 23.82 2.02
C ASP A 157 -26.79 25.22 2.22
N GLN A 158 -25.63 25.28 2.87
CA GLN A 158 -24.89 26.52 3.09
C GLN A 158 -24.12 26.98 1.84
N ILE A 159 -24.09 26.16 0.78
CA ILE A 159 -23.34 26.43 -0.43
C ILE A 159 -24.25 27.09 -1.45
N ASP A 160 -23.80 28.26 -1.92
CA ASP A 160 -24.52 29.02 -2.94
C ASP A 160 -24.59 28.23 -4.26
N GLY A 161 -25.82 28.02 -4.75
CA GLY A 161 -26.09 27.22 -5.96
C GLY A 161 -26.62 25.80 -5.72
N ILE A 162 -26.87 25.38 -4.47
CA ILE A 162 -27.55 24.12 -4.16
C ILE A 162 -29.03 24.39 -3.88
N GLY A 163 -29.89 24.00 -4.83
CA GLY A 163 -31.34 24.13 -4.70
C GLY A 163 -31.99 22.89 -4.06
N PRO A 164 -33.26 22.97 -3.64
CA PRO A 164 -33.97 21.85 -3.00
C PRO A 164 -34.07 20.61 -3.90
N ALA A 165 -34.15 20.79 -5.22
CA ALA A 165 -34.14 19.69 -6.18
C ALA A 165 -32.77 18.98 -6.24
N THR A 166 -31.69 19.76 -6.21
CA THR A 166 -30.31 19.25 -6.16
C THR A 166 -30.05 18.55 -4.84
N MET A 167 -30.58 19.08 -3.73
CA MET A 167 -30.43 18.50 -2.39
C MET A 167 -31.06 17.11 -2.25
N ASP A 168 -32.18 16.87 -2.94
CA ASP A 168 -32.85 15.56 -2.96
C ASP A 168 -32.01 14.53 -3.73
N ALA A 169 -31.49 14.92 -4.89
CA ALA A 169 -30.56 14.10 -5.69
C ALA A 169 -29.26 13.79 -4.92
N LEU A 170 -28.75 14.77 -4.17
CA LEU A 170 -27.59 14.63 -3.30
C LEU A 170 -27.88 13.68 -2.14
N ARG A 171 -29.01 13.79 -1.44
CA ARG A 171 -29.38 12.86 -0.35
C ARG A 171 -29.62 11.43 -0.82
N ALA A 172 -30.09 11.25 -2.06
CA ALA A 172 -30.30 9.93 -2.64
C ALA A 172 -28.97 9.22 -3.01
N ARG A 173 -27.92 9.99 -3.29
CA ARG A 173 -26.64 9.50 -3.84
C ARG A 173 -25.43 9.76 -2.95
N LEU A 174 -25.52 10.58 -1.91
CA LEU A 174 -24.42 10.93 -1.02
C LEU A 174 -24.55 10.31 0.37
N GLN A 175 -23.40 9.93 0.92
CA GLN A 175 -23.25 9.59 2.33
C GLN A 175 -22.28 10.58 3.02
N PRO A 176 -22.50 10.87 4.32
CA PRO A 176 -21.58 11.69 5.12
C PRO A 176 -20.18 11.07 5.23
#